data_AF-A0A1W1VHI2-F1
#
_entry.id   AF-A0A1W1VHI2-F1
#
_cell.length_a   1.000
_cell.length_b   1.000
_cell.length_c   1.000
_cell.angle_alpha   90.00
_cell.angle_beta   90.00
_cell.angle_gamma   90.00
#
_symmetry.space_group_name_H-M   'P 1'
#
loop_
_entity.id
_entity.type
_entity.pdbx_description
1 polymer ?
#
loop_
_entity_poly.entity_id
_entity_poly.type
_entity_poly.pdbx_seq_one_letter_code
_entity_poly.pdbx_strand_id
1 'polypeptide(L)'
;MKRLRHSTVEPVFGSLIHHYGLRRIGMRGQAGAHKAMLLAAMAYNLKKLLNHRPTQFLSVALALPKPPPPPSTLPFQLRTKRRGLQRQQVQG
;
A
#
# COMPACT_ATOMS: atom_id res chain seq x y z
N MET A 1 -7.35 -19.39 -7.62
CA MET A 1 -6.06 -19.81 -6.99
C MET A 1 -4.95 -18.92 -7.53
N LYS A 2 -4.28 -18.13 -6.68
CA LYS A 2 -3.19 -17.22 -7.12
C LYS A 2 -2.02 -18.11 -7.56
N ARG A 3 -1.65 -18.11 -8.86
CA ARG A 3 -0.50 -18.90 -9.38
C ARG A 3 0.72 -18.59 -8.52
N LEU A 4 1.45 -19.59 -8.00
CA LEU A 4 2.58 -19.43 -7.07
C LEU A 4 3.72 -18.51 -7.58
N ARG A 5 3.85 -18.35 -8.91
CA ARG A 5 4.75 -17.37 -9.56
C ARG A 5 4.35 -15.91 -9.30
N HIS A 6 3.06 -15.73 -9.05
CA HIS A 6 2.34 -14.67 -8.35
C HIS A 6 2.97 -13.98 -7.16
N SER A 7 3.67 -14.74 -6.31
CA SER A 7 3.95 -14.41 -4.90
C SER A 7 5.41 -14.18 -4.59
N THR A 8 6.34 -14.71 -5.38
CA THR A 8 7.79 -14.58 -5.12
C THR A 8 8.39 -13.33 -5.79
N VAL A 9 9.48 -12.81 -5.20
CA VAL A 9 10.24 -11.62 -5.62
C VAL A 9 11.20 -11.99 -6.75
N GLU A 10 10.69 -12.46 -7.89
CA GLU A 10 11.51 -12.78 -9.06
C GLU A 10 11.19 -11.84 -10.22
N PRO A 11 12.16 -11.53 -11.10
CA PRO A 11 11.90 -10.73 -12.27
C PRO A 11 10.99 -11.50 -13.24
N VAL A 12 9.68 -11.26 -13.16
CA VAL A 12 8.71 -11.94 -14.03
C VAL A 12 8.70 -11.27 -15.41
N PHE A 13 9.71 -11.60 -16.23
CA PHE A 13 9.84 -11.09 -17.59
C PHE A 13 8.60 -11.33 -18.43
N GLY A 14 7.94 -12.47 -18.30
CA GLY A 14 6.69 -12.75 -19.01
C GLY A 14 5.59 -11.73 -18.71
N SER A 15 5.38 -11.39 -17.43
CA SER A 15 4.37 -10.40 -17.04
C SER A 15 4.73 -9.00 -17.53
N LEU A 16 6.02 -8.65 -17.48
CA LEU A 16 6.52 -7.37 -17.98
C LEU A 16 6.30 -7.23 -19.49
N ILE A 17 6.57 -8.28 -20.26
CA ILE A 17 6.42 -8.31 -21.72
C ILE A 17 4.94 -8.27 -22.12
N HIS A 18 4.08 -9.06 -21.48
CA HIS A 18 2.69 -9.23 -21.90
C HIS A 18 1.71 -8.24 -21.25
N HIS A 19 1.90 -7.87 -19.98
CA HIS A 19 0.98 -7.00 -19.24
C HIS A 19 1.47 -5.56 -19.05
N TYR A 20 2.79 -5.33 -19.03
CA TYR A 20 3.38 -4.00 -18.89
C TYR A 20 3.93 -3.45 -20.22
N GLY A 21 3.63 -4.11 -21.35
CA GLY A 21 3.97 -3.61 -22.68
C GLY A 21 5.46 -3.62 -23.03
N LEU A 22 6.31 -4.33 -22.27
CA LEU A 22 7.77 -4.35 -22.48
C LEU A 22 8.22 -5.29 -23.61
N ARG A 23 7.31 -5.67 -24.52
CA ARG A 23 7.63 -6.44 -25.73
C ARG A 23 8.45 -5.64 -26.75
N ARG A 24 8.26 -4.32 -26.82
CA ARG A 24 9.00 -3.41 -27.72
C ARG A 24 9.56 -2.25 -26.90
N ILE A 25 10.78 -2.42 -26.38
CA ILE A 25 11.46 -1.41 -25.59
C ILE A 25 12.30 -0.53 -26.53
N GLY A 26 12.11 0.79 -26.45
CA GLY A 26 12.81 1.78 -27.30
C GLY A 26 14.28 2.02 -26.94
N MET A 27 14.99 1.00 -26.45
CA MET A 27 16.40 1.08 -26.05
C MET A 27 17.29 0.56 -27.19
N ARG A 28 18.40 1.25 -27.45
CA ARG A 28 19.35 0.86 -28.50
C ARG A 28 20.17 -0.34 -28.04
N GLY A 29 20.05 -1.45 -28.76
CA GLY A 29 20.83 -2.67 -28.53
C GLY A 29 20.33 -3.54 -27.36
N GLN A 30 20.73 -4.82 -27.39
CA GLN A 30 20.28 -5.83 -26.43
C GLN A 30 20.68 -5.50 -24.99
N ALA A 31 21.88 -4.96 -24.78
CA ALA A 31 22.36 -4.61 -23.44
C ALA A 31 21.52 -3.50 -22.79
N GLY A 32 21.10 -2.49 -23.55
CA GLY A 32 20.23 -1.42 -23.06
C GLY A 32 18.82 -1.91 -22.73
N ALA A 33 18.24 -2.73 -23.63
CA ALA A 33 16.94 -3.35 -23.41
C ALA A 33 16.94 -4.26 -22.17
N HIS A 34 18.02 -5.03 -21.94
CA HIS A 34 18.15 -5.89 -20.77
C HIS A 34 18.22 -5.10 -19.46
N LYS A 35 18.97 -3.99 -19.42
CA LYS A 35 19.00 -3.11 -18.24
C LYS A 35 17.63 -2.50 -17.93
N ALA A 36 16.91 -2.03 -18.95
CA ALA A 36 15.56 -1.50 -18.79
C ALA A 36 14.57 -2.57 -18.28
N MET A 37 14.68 -3.79 -18.81
CA MET A 37 13.92 -4.96 -18.32
C MET A 37 14.17 -5.25 -16.85
N LEU A 38 15.43 -5.25 -16.41
CA LEU A 38 15.79 -5.47 -15.00
C LEU A 38 15.26 -4.35 -14.09
N LEU A 39 15.38 -3.09 -14.51
CA LEU A 39 14.82 -1.96 -13.76
C LEU A 39 13.30 -2.06 -13.61
N ALA A 40 12.59 -2.38 -14.69
CA ALA A 40 11.15 -2.59 -14.64
C ALA A 40 10.76 -3.76 -13.73
N ALA A 41 11.54 -4.84 -13.74
CA ALA A 41 11.35 -5.98 -12.85
C ALA A 41 11.55 -5.63 -11.38
N MET A 42 12.60 -4.86 -11.06
CA MET A 42 12.82 -4.34 -9.71
C MET A 42 11.64 -3.46 -9.27
N ALA A 43 11.20 -2.51 -10.10
CA ALA A 43 10.07 -1.64 -9.79
C ALA A 43 8.77 -2.42 -9.56
N TYR A 44 8.50 -3.43 -10.38
CA TYR A 44 7.34 -4.33 -10.20
C TYR A 44 7.40 -5.08 -8.87
N ASN A 45 8.57 -5.63 -8.53
CA ASN A 45 8.78 -6.34 -7.28
C ASN A 45 8.64 -5.42 -6.05
N LEU A 46 9.15 -4.18 -6.13
CA LEU A 46 8.97 -3.16 -5.08
C LEU A 46 7.49 -2.79 -4.91
N LYS A 47 6.77 -2.51 -6.00
CA LYS A 47 5.32 -2.25 -5.96
C LYS A 47 4.56 -3.39 -5.28
N LYS A 48 4.95 -4.64 -5.55
CA LYS A 48 4.32 -5.83 -4.98
C LYS A 48 4.62 -5.98 -3.49
N LEU A 49 5.86 -5.70 -3.08
CA LEU A 49 6.27 -5.70 -1.67
C LEU A 49 5.48 -4.66 -0.86
N LEU A 50 5.35 -3.43 -1.38
CA LEU A 50 4.61 -2.36 -0.70
C LEU A 50 3.11 -2.68 -0.53
N ASN A 51 2.53 -3.40 -1.49
CA ASN A 51 1.13 -3.83 -1.43
C ASN A 51 0.94 -5.16 -0.71
N HIS A 52 2.00 -5.74 -0.13
CA HIS A 52 1.92 -7.02 0.57
C HIS A 52 1.21 -6.85 1.92
N ARG A 53 0.04 -7.48 2.06
CA ARG A 53 -0.65 -7.63 3.35
C ARG A 53 -0.50 -9.09 3.77
N PRO A 54 0.37 -9.41 4.74
CA PRO A 54 0.54 -10.78 5.16
C PRO A 54 -0.72 -11.22 5.89
N THR A 55 -1.29 -12.34 5.45
CA THR A 55 -2.56 -12.88 5.95
C THR A 55 -2.48 -13.25 7.44
N GLN A 56 -1.26 -13.40 7.98
CA GLN A 56 -0.99 -13.84 9.35
C GLN A 56 -1.38 -12.80 10.43
N PHE A 57 -1.32 -11.49 10.16
CA PHE A 57 -1.74 -10.51 11.17
C PHE A 57 -3.25 -10.54 11.44
N LEU A 58 -4.07 -10.83 10.42
CA LEU A 58 -5.52 -10.91 10.59
C LEU A 58 -5.91 -12.16 11.39
N SER A 59 -5.26 -13.30 11.15
CA SER A 59 -5.54 -14.53 11.91
C SER A 59 -5.13 -14.42 13.38
N VAL A 60 -4.01 -13.76 13.68
CA VAL A 60 -3.57 -13.53 15.07
C VAL A 60 -4.53 -12.57 15.78
N ALA A 61 -4.94 -11.47 15.13
CA ALA A 61 -5.90 -10.52 15.71
C ALA A 61 -7.29 -11.14 15.93
N LEU A 62 -7.72 -12.06 15.06
CA LEU A 62 -8.97 -12.82 15.22
C LEU A 62 -8.89 -13.89 16.33
N ALA A 63 -7.70 -14.44 16.59
CA ALA A 63 -7.47 -15.40 17.65
C ALA A 63 -7.36 -14.75 19.04
N LEU A 64 -7.17 -13.44 19.11
CA LEU A 64 -7.19 -12.71 20.37
C LEU A 64 -8.64 -12.59 20.89
N PRO A 65 -8.86 -12.74 22.21
CA PRO A 65 -10.17 -12.51 22.79
C PRO A 65 -10.60 -11.06 22.55
N LYS A 66 -11.87 -10.85 22.19
CA LYS A 66 -12.44 -9.51 21.98
C LYS A 66 -12.19 -8.67 23.24
N PRO A 67 -11.65 -7.45 23.13
CA PRO A 67 -11.43 -6.60 24.30
C PRO A 67 -12.78 -6.36 25.00
N PRO A 68 -12.79 -6.30 26.34
CA PRO A 68 -14.00 -6.04 27.09
C PRO A 68 -14.63 -4.72 26.61
N PRO A 69 -15.98 -4.63 26.59
CA PRO A 69 -16.65 -3.39 26.21
C PRO A 69 -16.15 -2.25 27.10
N PRO A 70 -15.97 -1.04 26.53
CA PRO A 70 -15.58 0.11 27.34
C PRO A 70 -16.57 0.28 28.48
N PRO A 71 -16.11 0.60 29.70
CA PRO A 71 -17.01 0.84 30.82
C PRO A 71 -18.02 1.91 30.43
N SER A 72 -19.29 1.69 30.75
CA SER A 72 -20.40 2.63 30.54
C SER A 72 -20.27 3.93 31.36
N THR A 73 -19.18 4.08 32.10
CA THR A 73 -18.80 5.33 32.73
C THR A 73 -18.46 6.32 31.64
N LEU A 74 -19.38 7.27 31.39
CA LEU A 74 -19.14 8.45 30.59
C LEU A 74 -17.75 9.00 30.93
N PRO A 75 -16.78 8.99 30.00
CA PRO A 75 -15.53 9.66 30.28
C PRO A 75 -15.92 11.12 30.44
N PHE A 76 -15.67 11.65 31.63
CA PHE A 76 -15.65 13.05 31.98
C PHE A 76 -15.47 13.89 30.72
N GLN A 77 -16.56 14.52 30.26
CA GLN A 77 -16.51 15.36 29.09
C GLN A 77 -15.57 16.52 29.44
N LEU A 78 -14.33 16.47 28.92
CA LEU A 78 -13.49 17.64 28.81
C LEU A 78 -14.26 18.61 27.92
N ARG A 79 -15.08 19.42 28.58
CA ARG A 79 -15.76 20.58 28.04
C ARG A 79 -14.67 21.54 27.64
N THR A 80 -14.15 21.34 26.43
CA THR A 80 -13.30 22.31 25.75
C THR A 80 -14.16 23.55 25.56
N LYS A 81 -14.08 24.45 26.53
CA LYS A 81 -14.61 25.80 26.44
C LYS A 81 -13.80 26.47 25.33
N ARG A 82 -14.27 26.37 24.08
CA ARG A 82 -13.84 27.21 22.96
C ARG A 82 -14.11 28.67 23.35
N ARG A 83 -13.15 29.28 24.04
CA ARG A 83 -13.05 30.73 24.22
C ARG A 83 -12.15 31.25 23.11
N GLY A 84 -12.71 32.12 22.28
CA GLY A 84 -11.96 33.10 21.49
C GLY A 84 -11.51 32.61 20.12
N LEU A 85 -12.23 33.04 19.08
CA LEU A 85 -11.74 33.70 17.85
C LEU A 85 -12.76 33.51 16.72
N GLN A 86 -13.87 34.25 16.80
CA GLN A 86 -14.55 34.78 15.63
C GLN A 86 -14.90 36.24 15.93
N ARG A 87 -13.86 37.09 15.95
CA ARG A 87 -13.99 38.44 15.41
C ARG A 87 -13.37 38.38 14.01
N GLN A 88 -14.03 39.05 13.06
CA GLN A 88 -13.54 39.50 11.76
C GLN A 88 -14.00 38.70 10.51
N GLN A 89 -15.25 38.94 10.13
CA GLN A 89 -15.73 39.13 8.75
C GLN A 89 -16.71 40.32 8.87
N VAL A 90 -16.23 41.57 8.86
CA VAL A 90 -16.05 42.42 7.67
C VAL A 90 -17.37 42.56 6.87
N GLN A 91 -18.03 43.69 7.12
CA GLN A 91 -18.82 44.56 6.23
C GLN A 91 -19.63 43.90 5.09
N GLY A 92 -20.94 44.09 5.19
CA GLY A 92 -21.95 44.02 4.14
C GLY A 92 -23.27 44.55 4.71
#